data_AF-A0A2E8DZE0-F1
#
_entry.id   AF-A0A2E8DZE0-F1
#
_cell.length_a   1.000
_cell.length_b   1.000
_cell.length_c   1.000
_cell.angle_alpha   90.00
_cell.angle_beta   90.00
_cell.angle_gamma   90.00
#
_symmetry.space_group_name_H-M   'P 1'
#
loop_
_entity.id
_entity.type
_entity.pdbx_description
1 polymer ?
#
loop_
_entity_poly.entity_id
_entity_poly.type
_entity_poly.pdbx_seq_one_letter_code
_entity_poly.pdbx_strand_id
1 'polypeptide(L)'
;MAVAAWAASTAFSLGDVRRATADQVTGLFFKCTTAGTSAGSEPDWPTDIGSTVADNNVVWTAISSVYEELSKLAPSAIIELFEVRLSNDLHGSNDIYRFHNGCNADIDGNIVWDGNQYSRQPVEASGFEYSATGQLPRPTLTIANLDNTITALLVVVNTTTTGNDLTGAEVRRIRTLKKFLDGESAADPNAQWPMEIWEIDRKSSENRVAVEFELASKLDRPGDKIPRRQMIGNICQWAYRSGECGYTGSNYWDVNDNVESSLANDRCGKRVSSCKLRFGANNALPFGSFPSAGRQN
;
A
#
# COMPACT_ATOMS: atom_id res chain seq x y z
N MET A 1 4.51 -12.25 27.84
CA MET A 1 4.45 -11.72 29.21
C MET A 1 4.11 -12.88 30.14
N ALA A 2 4.75 -12.97 31.31
CA ALA A 2 4.50 -14.07 32.24
C ALA A 2 3.09 -13.93 32.85
N VAL A 3 2.30 -15.01 32.83
CA VAL A 3 0.96 -15.04 33.44
C VAL A 3 1.10 -14.96 34.96
N ALA A 4 0.34 -14.07 35.58
CA ALA A 4 0.35 -13.89 37.04
C ALA A 4 -0.22 -15.11 37.76
N ALA A 5 0.34 -15.44 38.92
CA ALA A 5 -0.22 -16.47 39.80
C ALA A 5 -1.58 -16.02 40.38
N TRP A 6 -2.42 -16.98 40.72
CA TRP A 6 -3.67 -16.73 41.43
C TRP A 6 -3.43 -15.97 42.74
N ALA A 7 -4.40 -15.13 43.13
CA ALA A 7 -4.36 -14.34 44.35
C ALA A 7 -5.67 -14.46 45.12
N ALA A 8 -5.57 -14.62 46.43
CA ALA A 8 -6.72 -14.73 47.33
C ALA A 8 -7.50 -13.42 47.46
N SER A 9 -8.81 -13.52 47.70
CA SER A 9 -9.70 -12.39 47.96
C SER A 9 -9.57 -11.22 46.98
N THR A 10 -9.27 -11.54 45.71
CA THR A 10 -8.96 -10.57 44.66
C THR A 10 -10.10 -10.53 43.65
N ALA A 11 -10.47 -9.32 43.22
CA ALA A 11 -11.47 -9.14 42.17
C ALA A 11 -10.86 -9.47 40.80
N PHE A 12 -11.51 -10.36 40.06
CA PHE A 12 -11.15 -10.76 38.70
C PHE A 12 -12.26 -10.42 37.72
N SER A 13 -11.86 -9.90 36.57
CA SER A 13 -12.76 -9.57 35.47
C SER A 13 -12.90 -10.75 34.51
N LEU A 14 -13.99 -10.75 33.73
CA LEU A 14 -14.21 -11.75 32.68
C LEU A 14 -13.03 -11.72 31.70
N GLY A 15 -12.42 -12.88 31.46
CA GLY A 15 -11.28 -13.02 30.55
C GLY A 15 -9.90 -12.95 31.21
N ASP A 16 -9.80 -12.61 32.51
CA ASP A 16 -8.53 -12.67 33.24
C ASP A 16 -7.95 -14.08 33.23
N VAL A 17 -6.64 -14.21 32.97
CA VAL A 17 -5.92 -15.49 32.98
C VAL A 17 -4.95 -15.56 34.15
N ARG A 18 -4.98 -16.66 34.90
CA ARG A 18 -4.06 -16.93 36.01
C ARG A 18 -3.44 -18.31 35.90
N ARG A 19 -2.24 -18.46 36.46
CA ARG A 19 -1.63 -19.77 36.71
C ARG A 19 -1.82 -20.17 38.17
N ALA A 20 -1.76 -21.46 38.45
CA ALA A 20 -1.71 -21.97 39.80
C ALA A 20 -0.50 -21.37 40.58
N THR A 21 -0.64 -21.20 41.89
CA THR A 21 0.45 -20.69 42.72
C THR A 21 1.62 -21.68 42.79
N ALA A 22 1.32 -22.98 42.81
CA ALA A 22 2.28 -24.06 42.68
C ALA A 22 2.32 -24.62 41.26
N ASP A 23 3.50 -25.06 40.81
CA ASP A 23 3.70 -25.64 39.49
C ASP A 23 2.88 -26.92 39.33
N GLN A 24 2.03 -26.96 38.30
CA GLN A 24 1.21 -28.11 37.94
C GLN A 24 1.87 -28.89 36.80
N VAL A 25 1.89 -30.22 36.90
CA VAL A 25 2.45 -31.10 35.86
C VAL A 25 1.69 -30.97 34.53
N THR A 26 0.41 -30.58 34.59
CA THR A 26 -0.48 -30.45 33.44
C THR A 26 -0.15 -29.25 32.54
N GLY A 27 0.59 -28.26 33.04
CA GLY A 27 0.94 -27.06 32.26
C GLY A 27 -0.28 -26.25 31.80
N LEU A 28 -1.39 -26.29 32.53
CA LEU A 28 -2.62 -25.55 32.21
C LEU A 28 -2.65 -24.18 32.88
N PHE A 29 -3.36 -23.24 32.25
CA PHE A 29 -3.74 -21.96 32.85
C PHE A 29 -5.26 -21.88 32.98
N PHE A 30 -5.74 -20.88 33.71
CA PHE A 30 -7.15 -20.78 34.10
C PHE A 30 -7.69 -19.41 33.72
N LYS A 31 -8.70 -19.40 32.84
CA LYS A 31 -9.38 -18.19 32.38
C LYS A 31 -10.66 -17.96 33.16
N CYS A 32 -10.84 -16.76 33.68
CA CYS A 32 -12.07 -16.33 34.35
C CYS A 32 -13.22 -16.27 33.33
N THR A 33 -14.22 -17.12 33.51
CA THR A 33 -15.44 -17.21 32.69
C THR A 33 -16.68 -16.68 33.41
N THR A 34 -16.58 -16.40 34.71
CA THR A 34 -17.56 -15.60 35.46
C THR A 34 -16.80 -14.66 36.38
N ALA A 35 -16.96 -13.34 36.18
CA ALA A 35 -16.28 -12.32 36.97
C ALA A 35 -16.77 -12.31 38.43
N GLY A 36 -15.87 -11.99 39.35
CA GLY A 36 -16.17 -12.02 40.79
C GLY A 36 -14.93 -11.81 41.65
N THR A 37 -15.04 -12.16 42.93
CA THR A 37 -13.91 -12.14 43.87
C THR A 37 -13.53 -13.57 44.24
N SER A 38 -12.25 -13.92 44.11
CA SER A 38 -11.72 -15.24 44.48
C SER A 38 -11.89 -15.53 45.97
N ALA A 39 -11.84 -16.81 46.34
CA ALA A 39 -11.89 -17.25 47.72
C ALA A 39 -10.62 -16.85 48.50
N GLY A 40 -10.64 -17.07 49.82
CA GLY A 40 -9.48 -16.88 50.69
C GLY A 40 -8.38 -17.93 50.52
N SER A 41 -8.70 -19.05 49.85
CA SER A 41 -7.79 -20.17 49.56
C SER A 41 -7.90 -20.57 48.10
N GLU A 42 -6.79 -20.99 47.51
CA GLU A 42 -6.75 -21.38 46.10
C GLU A 42 -7.63 -22.61 45.86
N PRO A 43 -8.41 -22.64 44.75
CA PRO A 43 -9.24 -23.79 44.42
C PRO A 43 -8.41 -24.99 43.95
N ASP A 44 -8.98 -26.18 44.05
CA ASP A 44 -8.41 -27.39 43.43
C ASP A 44 -8.52 -27.28 41.91
N TRP A 45 -7.38 -27.04 41.26
CA TRP A 45 -7.35 -26.81 39.83
C TRP A 45 -7.68 -28.07 39.01
N PRO A 46 -8.57 -27.98 38.01
CA PRO A 46 -8.88 -29.09 37.14
C PRO A 46 -7.68 -29.45 36.24
N THR A 47 -7.56 -30.74 35.92
CA THR A 47 -6.44 -31.30 35.15
C THR A 47 -6.74 -31.48 33.66
N ASP A 48 -8.01 -31.34 33.26
CA ASP A 48 -8.46 -31.50 31.88
C ASP A 48 -8.86 -30.16 31.27
N ILE A 49 -8.50 -29.94 29.99
CA ILE A 49 -8.86 -28.72 29.25
C ILE A 49 -10.38 -28.61 29.11
N GLY A 50 -10.92 -27.41 29.33
CA GLY A 50 -12.36 -27.12 29.23
C GLY A 50 -13.15 -27.36 30.52
N SER A 51 -12.57 -28.04 31.50
CA SER A 51 -13.18 -28.22 32.83
C SER A 51 -13.25 -26.90 33.58
N THR A 52 -14.32 -26.74 34.38
CA THR A 52 -14.56 -25.52 35.17
C THR A 52 -14.42 -25.76 36.66
N VAL A 53 -13.92 -24.78 37.39
CA VAL A 53 -13.90 -24.76 38.86
C VAL A 53 -14.44 -23.45 39.39
N ALA A 54 -15.29 -23.53 40.41
CA ALA A 54 -15.79 -22.36 41.13
C ALA A 54 -14.81 -21.99 42.25
N ASP A 55 -14.52 -20.70 42.34
CA ASP A 55 -13.61 -20.08 43.30
C ASP A 55 -14.35 -18.89 43.93
N ASN A 56 -15.17 -19.20 44.94
CA ASN A 56 -16.18 -18.29 45.47
C ASN A 56 -17.16 -17.83 44.37
N ASN A 57 -17.16 -16.55 44.00
CA ASN A 57 -18.03 -16.01 42.96
C ASN A 57 -17.36 -15.97 41.57
N VAL A 58 -16.09 -16.37 41.48
CA VAL A 58 -15.37 -16.49 40.22
C VAL A 58 -15.55 -17.90 39.69
N VAL A 59 -15.75 -18.04 38.39
CA VAL A 59 -15.65 -19.35 37.72
C VAL A 59 -14.45 -19.33 36.79
N TRP A 60 -13.60 -20.34 36.93
CA TRP A 60 -12.41 -20.54 36.12
C TRP A 60 -12.64 -21.69 35.15
N THR A 61 -12.14 -21.56 33.92
CA THR A 61 -12.10 -22.64 32.93
C THR A 61 -10.65 -22.97 32.60
N ALA A 62 -10.29 -24.24 32.66
CA ALA A 62 -8.97 -24.73 32.28
C ALA A 62 -8.72 -24.53 30.77
N ILE A 63 -7.63 -23.87 30.44
CA ILE A 63 -7.15 -23.64 29.09
C ILE A 63 -5.71 -24.16 28.96
N SER A 64 -5.32 -24.55 27.76
CA SER A 64 -3.90 -24.85 27.49
C SER A 64 -3.05 -23.59 27.71
N SER A 65 -1.89 -23.71 28.35
CA SER A 65 -0.97 -22.56 28.57
C SER A 65 -0.47 -21.92 27.28
N VAL A 66 -0.51 -22.66 26.17
CA VAL A 66 -0.19 -22.16 24.83
C VAL A 66 -1.43 -21.76 24.03
N TYR A 67 -2.65 -21.85 24.59
CA TYR A 67 -3.89 -21.59 23.84
C TYR A 67 -3.95 -20.16 23.29
N GLU A 68 -3.57 -19.15 24.07
CA GLU A 68 -3.50 -17.76 23.56
C GLU A 68 -2.39 -17.59 22.52
N GLU A 69 -1.28 -18.32 22.64
CA GLU A 69 -0.20 -18.30 21.62
C GLU A 69 -0.57 -19.06 20.35
N LEU A 70 -1.36 -20.13 20.45
CA LEU A 70 -1.95 -20.84 19.33
C LEU A 70 -3.09 -20.03 18.69
N SER A 71 -3.80 -19.18 19.44
CA SER A 71 -4.73 -18.19 18.88
C SER A 71 -3.98 -17.11 18.09
N LYS A 72 -2.70 -16.85 18.42
CA LYS A 72 -1.75 -16.15 17.53
C LYS A 72 -1.26 -17.03 16.36
N LEU A 73 -2.03 -17.99 15.83
CA LEU A 73 -1.65 -18.67 14.58
C LEU A 73 -1.83 -17.78 13.33
N ALA A 74 -2.51 -16.63 13.43
CA ALA A 74 -2.76 -15.73 12.30
C ALA A 74 -2.10 -14.32 12.31
N PRO A 75 -1.16 -13.92 13.19
CA PRO A 75 -0.50 -12.61 13.12
C PRO A 75 0.40 -12.50 11.87
N SER A 76 0.75 -13.63 11.26
CA SER A 76 1.46 -13.74 9.98
C SER A 76 0.53 -13.98 8.79
N ALA A 77 -0.80 -13.93 8.98
CA ALA A 77 -1.72 -13.98 7.84
C ALA A 77 -1.48 -12.76 6.95
N ILE A 78 -1.23 -13.00 5.66
CA ILE A 78 -1.10 -11.95 4.67
C ILE A 78 -2.50 -11.40 4.41
N ILE A 79 -2.66 -10.10 4.61
CA ILE A 79 -3.87 -9.35 4.33
C ILE A 79 -3.64 -8.58 3.03
N GLU A 80 -4.61 -8.71 2.13
CA GLU A 80 -4.64 -7.97 0.87
C GLU A 80 -5.73 -6.91 0.94
N LEU A 81 -5.32 -5.68 0.68
CA LEU A 81 -6.17 -4.51 0.64
C LEU A 81 -6.09 -3.90 -0.76
N PHE A 82 -7.21 -3.47 -1.29
CA PHE A 82 -7.32 -2.91 -2.63
C PHE A 82 -7.90 -1.50 -2.57
N GLU A 83 -7.28 -0.58 -3.28
CA GLU A 83 -7.83 0.75 -3.52
C GLU A 83 -8.07 0.95 -5.02
N VAL A 84 -9.27 1.39 -5.39
CA VAL A 84 -9.58 1.89 -6.74
C VAL A 84 -9.78 3.40 -6.64
N ARG A 85 -8.88 4.17 -7.25
CA ARG A 85 -8.82 5.62 -7.15
C ARG A 85 -9.33 6.26 -8.43
N LEU A 86 -10.35 7.09 -8.28
CA LEU A 86 -10.91 7.83 -9.40
C LEU A 86 -10.11 9.10 -9.69
N SER A 87 -10.21 9.57 -10.93
CA SER A 87 -9.69 10.84 -11.38
C SER A 87 -10.87 11.73 -11.74
N ASN A 88 -10.89 12.95 -11.22
CA ASN A 88 -11.94 13.90 -11.56
C ASN A 88 -12.07 14.15 -13.07
N ASP A 89 -10.95 14.17 -13.78
CA ASP A 89 -10.92 14.47 -15.22
C ASP A 89 -11.51 13.35 -16.09
N LEU A 90 -11.37 12.09 -15.65
CA LEU A 90 -11.85 10.92 -16.41
C LEU A 90 -13.20 10.40 -15.89
N HIS A 91 -13.42 10.48 -14.58
CA HIS A 91 -14.50 9.80 -13.89
C HIS A 91 -15.50 10.76 -13.23
N GLY A 92 -15.16 12.05 -13.10
CA GLY A 92 -16.00 13.06 -12.47
C GLY A 92 -15.95 13.09 -10.95
N SER A 93 -15.04 12.32 -10.34
CA SER A 93 -14.78 12.30 -8.90
C SER A 93 -13.34 11.90 -8.59
N ASN A 94 -12.85 12.27 -7.41
CA ASN A 94 -11.57 11.81 -6.84
C ASN A 94 -11.78 10.75 -5.75
N ASP A 95 -12.95 10.11 -5.71
CA ASP A 95 -13.27 9.10 -4.71
C ASP A 95 -12.30 7.91 -4.75
N ILE A 96 -12.09 7.32 -3.57
CA ILE A 96 -11.24 6.16 -3.38
C ILE A 96 -12.09 5.04 -2.80
N TYR A 97 -12.34 4.02 -3.60
CA TYR A 97 -13.05 2.82 -3.18
C TYR A 97 -12.06 1.83 -2.57
N ARG A 98 -12.37 1.31 -1.38
CA ARG A 98 -11.47 0.48 -0.58
C ARG A 98 -12.10 -0.86 -0.25
N PHE A 99 -11.43 -1.94 -0.64
CA PHE A 99 -11.95 -3.29 -0.54
C PHE A 99 -10.93 -4.24 0.10
N HIS A 100 -11.41 -5.28 0.76
CA HIS A 100 -10.60 -6.42 1.16
C HIS A 100 -11.40 -7.73 1.04
N ASN A 101 -10.69 -8.82 0.75
CA ASN A 101 -11.26 -10.17 0.65
C ASN A 101 -11.14 -10.99 1.94
N GLY A 102 -10.57 -10.41 3.01
CA GLY A 102 -10.31 -11.10 4.27
C GLY A 102 -11.55 -11.75 4.88
N CYS A 103 -11.58 -13.09 4.85
CA CYS A 103 -12.55 -13.94 5.53
C CYS A 103 -11.75 -14.99 6.31
N ASN A 104 -11.34 -14.70 7.53
CA ASN A 104 -10.85 -15.71 8.46
C ASN A 104 -11.67 -15.64 9.75
N ALA A 105 -11.53 -16.62 10.64
CA ALA A 105 -12.34 -16.70 11.86
C ALA A 105 -12.22 -15.45 12.78
N ASP A 106 -11.21 -14.60 12.55
CA ASP A 106 -10.96 -13.39 13.33
C ASP A 106 -11.24 -12.08 12.56
N ILE A 107 -11.68 -12.14 11.29
CA ILE A 107 -12.00 -10.98 10.46
C ILE A 107 -13.46 -11.13 10.01
N ASP A 108 -14.36 -10.57 10.81
CA ASP A 108 -15.83 -10.62 10.59
C ASP A 108 -16.42 -9.28 10.13
N GLY A 109 -15.58 -8.37 9.63
CA GLY A 109 -16.02 -7.03 9.25
C GLY A 109 -14.98 -6.24 8.47
N ASN A 110 -15.23 -4.93 8.39
CA ASN A 110 -14.34 -3.98 7.72
C ASN A 110 -12.99 -3.90 8.44
N ILE A 111 -11.91 -3.83 7.67
CA ILE A 111 -10.55 -3.63 8.18
C ILE A 111 -10.24 -2.14 8.25
N VAL A 112 -9.44 -1.72 9.23
CA VAL A 112 -8.88 -0.37 9.28
C VAL A 112 -7.37 -0.46 9.08
N TRP A 113 -6.84 0.35 8.18
CA TRP A 113 -5.42 0.41 7.85
C TRP A 113 -5.01 1.85 7.53
N ASP A 114 -3.97 2.34 8.20
CA ASP A 114 -3.50 3.73 8.07
C ASP A 114 -4.64 4.74 8.27
N GLY A 115 -5.51 4.48 9.25
CA GLY A 115 -6.70 5.26 9.56
C GLY A 115 -7.84 5.18 8.53
N ASN A 116 -7.68 4.40 7.47
CA ASN A 116 -8.69 4.26 6.41
C ASN A 116 -9.47 2.95 6.56
N GLN A 117 -10.79 3.02 6.40
CA GLN A 117 -11.65 1.85 6.44
C GLN A 117 -11.71 1.16 5.07
N TYR A 118 -11.45 -0.14 5.06
CA TYR A 118 -11.58 -1.02 3.91
C TYR A 118 -12.84 -1.86 4.09
N SER A 119 -13.74 -1.80 3.11
CA SER A 119 -15.00 -2.52 3.14
C SER A 119 -14.80 -4.00 2.82
N ARG A 120 -15.51 -4.87 3.54
CA ARG A 120 -15.48 -6.30 3.27
C ARG A 120 -16.30 -6.59 2.03
N GLN A 121 -15.62 -6.86 0.92
CA GLN A 121 -16.24 -7.15 -0.37
C GLN A 121 -15.40 -8.19 -1.10
N PRO A 122 -16.00 -9.29 -1.59
CA PRO A 122 -15.24 -10.29 -2.31
C PRO A 122 -14.51 -9.65 -3.50
N VAL A 123 -13.18 -9.74 -3.44
CA VAL A 123 -12.28 -9.24 -4.47
C VAL A 123 -11.24 -10.31 -4.72
N GLU A 124 -11.05 -10.64 -5.99
CA GLU A 124 -10.05 -11.59 -6.45
C GLU A 124 -9.12 -10.87 -7.41
N ALA A 125 -7.82 -11.06 -7.24
CA ALA A 125 -6.83 -10.40 -8.06
C ALA A 125 -5.73 -11.42 -8.42
N SER A 126 -5.41 -11.54 -9.71
CA SER A 126 -4.45 -12.52 -10.21
C SER A 126 -3.57 -11.94 -11.32
N GLY A 127 -2.47 -12.61 -11.67
CA GLY A 127 -1.64 -12.21 -12.81
C GLY A 127 -0.68 -11.03 -12.57
N PHE A 128 -0.38 -10.70 -11.31
CA PHE A 128 0.59 -9.65 -10.92
C PHE A 128 2.07 -10.06 -11.10
N GLU A 129 2.33 -11.31 -11.48
CA GLU A 129 3.68 -11.84 -11.56
C GLU A 129 4.46 -11.24 -12.74
N TYR A 130 5.63 -10.66 -12.44
CA TYR A 130 6.55 -10.20 -13.47
C TYR A 130 7.23 -11.40 -14.14
N SER A 131 6.91 -11.64 -15.41
CA SER A 131 7.61 -12.64 -16.21
C SER A 131 8.99 -12.14 -16.67
N ALA A 132 10.01 -12.99 -16.64
CA ALA A 132 11.34 -12.65 -17.16
C ALA A 132 11.41 -12.57 -18.70
N THR A 133 10.32 -12.91 -19.39
CA THR A 133 10.21 -13.01 -20.85
C THR A 133 9.89 -11.69 -21.56
N GLY A 134 9.84 -10.57 -20.82
CA GLY A 134 9.80 -9.21 -21.38
C GLY A 134 8.41 -8.67 -21.73
N GLN A 135 7.35 -9.47 -21.58
CA GLN A 135 5.98 -8.97 -21.67
C GLN A 135 5.55 -8.44 -20.30
N LEU A 136 5.09 -7.19 -20.26
CA LEU A 136 4.51 -6.62 -19.05
C LEU A 136 3.28 -7.44 -18.66
N PRO A 137 3.14 -7.79 -17.37
CA PRO A 137 1.98 -8.54 -16.91
C PRO A 137 0.70 -7.75 -17.13
N ARG A 138 -0.40 -8.50 -17.35
CA ARG A 138 -1.77 -7.99 -17.49
C ARG A 138 -2.62 -8.59 -16.37
N PRO A 139 -2.53 -8.06 -15.14
CA PRO A 139 -3.26 -8.62 -14.02
C PRO A 139 -4.77 -8.46 -14.21
N THR A 140 -5.55 -9.33 -13.59
CA THR A 140 -7.01 -9.20 -13.54
C THR A 140 -7.46 -8.85 -12.12
N LEU A 141 -8.47 -8.00 -12.02
CA LEU A 141 -9.14 -7.64 -10.78
C LEU A 141 -10.64 -7.88 -10.93
N THR A 142 -11.17 -8.80 -10.15
CA THR A 142 -12.58 -9.15 -10.11
C THR A 142 -13.17 -8.67 -8.80
N ILE A 143 -14.17 -7.79 -8.86
CA ILE A 143 -14.87 -7.26 -7.69
C ILE A 143 -16.31 -7.76 -7.74
N ALA A 144 -16.80 -8.31 -6.63
CA ALA A 144 -18.20 -8.71 -6.52
C ALA A 144 -19.14 -7.52 -6.71
N ASN A 145 -20.18 -7.70 -7.50
CA ASN A 145 -21.17 -6.68 -7.83
C ASN A 145 -22.36 -6.74 -6.87
N LEU A 146 -22.08 -6.76 -5.56
CA LEU A 146 -23.10 -6.81 -4.52
C LEU A 146 -24.01 -5.57 -4.66
N ASP A 147 -25.32 -5.81 -4.69
CA ASP A 147 -26.36 -4.78 -4.88
C ASP A 147 -26.17 -3.88 -6.12
N ASN A 148 -25.49 -4.39 -7.17
CA ASN A 148 -25.10 -3.64 -8.37
C ASN A 148 -24.25 -2.39 -8.10
N THR A 149 -23.53 -2.34 -6.98
CA THR A 149 -22.73 -1.17 -6.56
C THR A 149 -21.67 -0.78 -7.59
N ILE A 150 -20.94 -1.74 -8.15
CA ILE A 150 -19.90 -1.48 -9.15
C ILE A 150 -20.53 -1.09 -10.49
N THR A 151 -21.59 -1.77 -10.93
CA THR A 151 -22.33 -1.37 -12.14
C THR A 151 -22.88 0.04 -12.03
N ALA A 152 -23.44 0.43 -10.88
CA ALA A 152 -23.93 1.78 -10.66
C ALA A 152 -22.80 2.82 -10.76
N LEU A 153 -21.62 2.50 -10.24
CA LEU A 153 -20.42 3.34 -10.40
C LEU A 153 -20.04 3.51 -11.88
N LEU A 154 -20.03 2.43 -12.66
CA LEU A 154 -19.74 2.50 -14.10
C LEU A 154 -20.72 3.45 -14.82
N VAL A 155 -22.01 3.37 -14.49
CA VAL A 155 -23.04 4.26 -15.06
C VAL A 155 -22.74 5.73 -14.73
N VAL A 156 -22.39 6.04 -13.48
CA VAL A 156 -22.03 7.41 -13.06
C VAL A 156 -20.80 7.91 -13.83
N VAL A 157 -19.75 7.11 -13.92
CA VAL A 157 -18.51 7.45 -14.65
C VAL A 157 -18.80 7.74 -16.11
N ASN A 158 -19.68 6.94 -16.72
CA ASN A 158 -20.08 7.11 -18.12
C ASN A 158 -20.89 8.38 -18.39
N THR A 159 -21.44 9.04 -17.35
CA THR A 159 -22.03 10.37 -17.50
C THR A 159 -20.99 11.47 -17.65
N THR A 160 -19.79 11.30 -17.07
CA THR A 160 -18.67 12.23 -17.21
C THR A 160 -17.92 11.98 -18.52
N THR A 161 -17.44 10.75 -18.71
CA THR A 161 -16.73 10.34 -19.93
C THR A 161 -17.44 9.15 -20.53
N THR A 162 -18.15 9.38 -21.64
CA THR A 162 -18.98 8.36 -22.27
C THR A 162 -18.18 7.12 -22.65
N GLY A 163 -18.57 5.98 -22.08
CA GLY A 163 -17.97 4.67 -22.38
C GLY A 163 -16.58 4.45 -21.78
N ASN A 164 -16.19 5.22 -20.76
CA ASN A 164 -14.90 5.06 -20.09
C ASN A 164 -14.86 3.81 -19.21
N ASP A 165 -15.96 3.38 -18.59
CA ASP A 165 -16.03 2.16 -17.77
C ASP A 165 -14.87 1.99 -16.77
N LEU A 166 -14.42 3.10 -16.14
CA LEU A 166 -13.28 3.20 -15.20
C LEU A 166 -11.88 3.04 -15.83
N THR A 167 -11.74 3.02 -17.15
CA THR A 167 -10.43 3.02 -17.81
C THR A 167 -9.59 4.24 -17.38
N GLY A 168 -8.38 3.96 -16.90
CA GLY A 168 -7.44 4.94 -16.35
C GLY A 168 -7.56 5.16 -14.84
N ALA A 169 -8.46 4.48 -14.13
CA ALA A 169 -8.48 4.46 -12.67
C ALA A 169 -7.23 3.76 -12.12
N GLU A 170 -6.63 4.33 -11.08
CA GLU A 170 -5.45 3.75 -10.44
C GLU A 170 -5.90 2.68 -9.43
N VAL A 171 -5.36 1.48 -9.57
CA VAL A 171 -5.56 0.35 -8.66
C VAL A 171 -4.29 0.16 -7.85
N ARG A 172 -4.43 0.16 -6.53
CA ARG A 172 -3.35 -0.18 -5.60
C ARG A 172 -3.67 -1.48 -4.90
N ARG A 173 -2.75 -2.43 -4.96
CA ARG A 173 -2.75 -3.61 -4.09
C ARG A 173 -1.73 -3.39 -2.98
N ILE A 174 -2.24 -3.35 -1.76
CA ILE A 174 -1.48 -3.24 -0.53
C ILE A 174 -1.50 -4.62 0.11
N ARG A 175 -0.31 -5.11 0.48
CA ARG A 175 -0.16 -6.35 1.24
C ARG A 175 0.49 -6.01 2.56
N THR A 176 -0.07 -6.52 3.63
CA THR A 176 0.49 -6.40 4.98
C THR A 176 0.20 -7.68 5.78
N LEU A 177 0.66 -7.76 7.02
CA LEU A 177 0.32 -8.86 7.92
C LEU A 177 -0.79 -8.41 8.88
N LYS A 178 -1.66 -9.34 9.29
CA LYS A 178 -2.77 -9.07 10.22
C LYS A 178 -2.32 -8.24 11.44
N LYS A 179 -1.18 -8.59 12.05
CA LYS A 179 -0.66 -7.93 13.25
C LYS A 179 -0.32 -6.44 13.09
N PHE A 180 -0.13 -5.97 11.86
CA PHE A 180 0.19 -4.57 11.56
C PHE A 180 -1.07 -3.73 11.30
N LEU A 181 -2.25 -4.36 11.21
CA LEU A 181 -3.52 -3.65 11.04
C LEU A 181 -3.83 -2.74 12.23
N ASP A 182 -4.61 -1.69 11.98
CA ASP A 182 -5.04 -0.79 13.05
C ASP A 182 -5.95 -1.55 14.03
N GLY A 183 -5.76 -1.29 15.32
CA GLY A 183 -6.43 -2.03 16.39
C GLY A 183 -5.62 -3.22 16.94
N GLU A 184 -4.56 -3.62 16.26
CA GLU A 184 -3.61 -4.61 16.78
C GLU A 184 -2.47 -3.96 17.57
N SER A 185 -1.89 -4.72 18.52
CA SER A 185 -0.79 -4.24 19.37
C SER A 185 0.48 -3.85 18.62
N ALA A 186 0.68 -4.36 17.41
CA ALA A 186 1.83 -4.08 16.57
C ALA A 186 1.47 -3.25 15.33
N ALA A 187 0.36 -2.49 15.38
CA ALA A 187 -0.07 -1.65 14.26
C ALA A 187 1.07 -0.76 13.72
N ASP A 188 1.34 -0.86 12.42
CA ASP A 188 2.37 -0.07 11.75
C ASP A 188 2.01 0.10 10.26
N PRO A 189 1.62 1.33 9.83
CA PRO A 189 1.23 1.59 8.44
C PRO A 189 2.39 1.48 7.44
N ASN A 190 3.64 1.45 7.91
CA ASN A 190 4.82 1.29 7.06
C ASN A 190 5.22 -0.18 6.86
N ALA A 191 4.65 -1.09 7.66
CA ALA A 191 4.93 -2.52 7.60
C ALA A 191 4.11 -3.19 6.50
N GLN A 192 4.46 -2.90 5.25
CA GLN A 192 3.82 -3.45 4.05
C GLN A 192 4.87 -3.87 3.01
N TRP A 193 4.48 -4.74 2.10
CA TRP A 193 5.28 -4.99 0.91
C TRP A 193 5.27 -3.77 -0.02
N PRO A 194 6.22 -3.67 -0.97
CA PRO A 194 6.18 -2.64 -2.00
C PRO A 194 4.79 -2.59 -2.64
N MET A 195 4.19 -1.40 -2.61
CA MET A 195 2.86 -1.18 -3.14
C MET A 195 2.83 -1.45 -4.63
N GLU A 196 1.88 -2.27 -5.06
CA GLU A 196 1.69 -2.60 -6.46
C GLU A 196 0.67 -1.61 -7.06
N ILE A 197 1.12 -0.76 -7.97
CA ILE A 197 0.31 0.30 -8.59
C ILE A 197 0.06 -0.03 -10.05
N TRP A 198 -1.21 -0.07 -10.43
CA TRP A 198 -1.70 -0.41 -11.76
C TRP A 198 -2.75 0.60 -12.21
N GLU A 199 -3.05 0.63 -13.51
CA GLU A 199 -4.18 1.38 -14.05
C GLU A 199 -5.16 0.39 -14.70
N ILE A 200 -6.48 0.64 -14.59
CA ILE A 200 -7.48 -0.14 -15.31
C ILE A 200 -7.35 0.16 -16.81
N ASP A 201 -7.08 -0.86 -17.62
CA ASP A 201 -7.02 -0.72 -19.07
C ASP A 201 -8.42 -0.84 -19.67
N ARG A 202 -9.15 -1.88 -19.26
CA ARG A 202 -10.53 -2.11 -19.70
C ARG A 202 -11.33 -2.98 -18.72
N LYS A 203 -12.65 -2.85 -18.80
CA LYS A 203 -13.60 -3.83 -18.26
C LYS A 203 -13.64 -5.06 -19.17
N SER A 204 -13.25 -6.22 -18.66
CA SER A 204 -13.24 -7.49 -19.43
C SER A 204 -14.60 -8.18 -19.39
N SER A 205 -15.28 -8.15 -18.24
CA SER A 205 -16.61 -8.74 -18.08
C SER A 205 -17.45 -7.98 -17.05
N GLU A 206 -18.77 -8.00 -17.24
CA GLU A 206 -19.74 -7.46 -16.29
C GLU A 206 -20.95 -8.39 -16.23
N ASN A 207 -21.30 -8.81 -15.02
CA ASN A 207 -22.52 -9.57 -14.77
C ASN A 207 -23.13 -9.18 -13.42
N ARG A 208 -24.26 -9.80 -13.06
CA ARG A 208 -24.99 -9.50 -11.81
C ARG A 208 -24.24 -9.91 -10.54
N VAL A 209 -23.20 -10.73 -10.65
CA VAL A 209 -22.45 -11.29 -9.52
C VAL A 209 -21.10 -10.58 -9.36
N ALA A 210 -20.43 -10.22 -10.45
CA ALA A 210 -19.10 -9.61 -10.43
C ALA A 210 -18.84 -8.74 -11.67
N VAL A 211 -17.90 -7.81 -11.51
CA VAL A 211 -17.30 -7.02 -12.58
C VAL A 211 -15.80 -7.29 -12.59
N GLU A 212 -15.26 -7.53 -13.78
CA GLU A 212 -13.86 -7.88 -13.97
C GLU A 212 -13.14 -6.82 -14.82
N PHE A 213 -11.94 -6.46 -14.37
CA PHE A 213 -11.07 -5.49 -15.00
C PHE A 213 -9.74 -6.11 -15.37
N GLU A 214 -9.26 -5.78 -16.56
CA GLU A 214 -7.88 -6.02 -16.96
C GLU A 214 -7.04 -4.78 -16.61
N LEU A 215 -5.95 -5.02 -15.89
CA LEU A 215 -5.05 -3.98 -15.41
C LEU A 215 -3.79 -3.92 -16.28
N ALA A 216 -3.22 -2.72 -16.37
CA ALA A 216 -1.96 -2.47 -17.07
C ALA A 216 -1.02 -1.66 -16.18
N SER A 217 0.29 -1.86 -16.38
CA SER A 217 1.26 -0.94 -15.80
C SER A 217 1.10 0.42 -16.47
N LYS A 218 1.28 1.50 -15.70
CA LYS A 218 1.34 2.87 -16.25
C LYS A 218 2.38 3.02 -17.38
N LEU A 219 3.41 2.17 -17.37
CA LEU A 219 4.44 2.15 -18.42
C LEU A 219 3.94 1.62 -19.76
N ASP A 220 2.81 0.91 -19.78
CA ASP A 220 2.19 0.32 -20.97
C ASP A 220 1.13 1.25 -21.60
N ARG A 221 1.04 2.49 -21.13
CA ARG A 221 0.08 3.46 -21.65
C ARG A 221 0.39 3.79 -23.11
N PRO A 222 -0.56 3.62 -24.05
CA PRO A 222 -0.35 3.97 -25.45
C PRO A 222 0.07 5.44 -25.59
N GLY A 223 1.26 5.68 -26.17
CA GLY A 223 1.78 7.02 -26.43
C GLY A 223 2.79 7.54 -25.39
N ASP A 224 2.87 6.92 -24.21
CA ASP A 224 3.93 7.24 -23.25
C ASP A 224 5.21 6.52 -23.66
N LYS A 225 6.20 7.30 -24.14
CA LYS A 225 7.52 6.79 -24.49
C LYS A 225 8.50 7.02 -23.34
N ILE A 226 9.12 5.94 -22.89
CA ILE A 226 10.30 5.97 -22.04
C ILE A 226 11.51 5.80 -22.98
N PRO A 227 12.57 6.61 -22.89
CA PRO A 227 12.80 7.75 -21.99
C PRO A 227 12.00 8.98 -22.41
N ARG A 228 11.43 9.71 -21.44
CA ARG A 228 10.74 10.99 -21.70
C ARG A 228 11.64 12.07 -22.34
N ARG A 229 12.97 11.88 -22.25
CA ARG A 229 13.97 12.76 -22.85
C ARG A 229 14.70 12.04 -23.98
N GLN A 230 14.67 12.62 -25.17
CA GLN A 230 15.43 12.11 -26.31
C GLN A 230 16.93 12.26 -26.04
N MET A 231 17.74 11.23 -26.31
CA MET A 231 19.20 11.38 -26.30
C MET A 231 19.64 12.09 -27.59
N ILE A 232 19.92 13.39 -27.47
CA ILE A 232 20.45 14.23 -28.56
C ILE A 232 21.91 14.49 -28.24
N GLY A 233 22.78 14.47 -29.26
CA GLY A 233 24.22 14.68 -29.06
C GLY A 233 24.65 16.14 -29.07
N ASN A 234 24.10 16.92 -30.00
CA ASN A 234 24.70 18.20 -30.40
C ASN A 234 23.99 19.45 -29.86
N ILE A 235 22.83 19.31 -29.19
CA ILE A 235 21.98 20.44 -28.80
C ILE A 235 21.55 20.28 -27.33
N CYS A 236 21.94 21.24 -26.49
CA CYS A 236 21.52 21.32 -25.10
C CYS A 236 20.00 21.47 -24.99
N GLN A 237 19.36 20.62 -24.17
CA GLN A 237 17.91 20.59 -24.02
C GLN A 237 17.38 21.43 -22.85
N TRP A 238 18.26 21.89 -21.96
CA TRP A 238 17.82 22.68 -20.82
C TRP A 238 17.32 24.05 -21.24
N ALA A 239 16.33 24.59 -20.54
CA ALA A 239 15.95 25.98 -20.68
C ALA A 239 17.14 26.89 -20.31
N TYR A 240 17.33 27.98 -21.05
CA TYR A 240 18.48 28.85 -20.79
C TYR A 240 18.25 29.62 -19.48
N ARG A 241 19.28 29.67 -18.61
CA ARG A 241 19.20 30.25 -17.25
C ARG A 241 18.19 29.57 -16.31
N SER A 242 17.74 28.35 -16.62
CA SER A 242 16.97 27.53 -15.68
C SER A 242 17.87 26.95 -14.57
N GLY A 243 17.28 26.31 -13.57
CA GLY A 243 18.04 25.65 -12.49
C GLY A 243 19.01 24.58 -12.99
N GLU A 244 18.65 23.86 -14.06
CA GLU A 244 19.49 22.83 -14.68
C GLU A 244 20.64 23.44 -15.49
N CYS A 245 20.39 24.57 -16.17
CA CYS A 245 21.44 25.31 -16.86
C CYS A 245 22.39 25.99 -15.89
N GLY A 246 21.86 26.62 -14.83
CA GLY A 246 22.62 27.29 -13.78
C GLY A 246 23.32 28.59 -14.19
N TYR A 247 23.11 29.11 -15.41
CA TYR A 247 23.80 30.33 -15.85
C TYR A 247 23.17 31.59 -15.25
N THR A 248 23.89 32.27 -14.37
CA THR A 248 23.46 33.52 -13.73
C THR A 248 24.37 34.71 -14.05
N GLY A 249 25.32 34.54 -14.99
CA GLY A 249 26.29 35.58 -15.33
C GLY A 249 25.70 36.81 -16.03
N SER A 250 26.43 37.91 -15.98
CA SER A 250 26.09 39.21 -16.56
C SER A 250 26.70 39.45 -17.95
N ASN A 251 27.34 38.44 -18.53
CA ASN A 251 27.83 38.49 -19.91
C ASN A 251 26.74 37.94 -20.83
N TYR A 252 26.54 38.57 -21.98
CA TYR A 252 25.43 38.25 -22.88
C TYR A 252 25.95 37.91 -24.26
N TRP A 253 25.29 36.94 -24.90
CA TRP A 253 25.57 36.58 -26.29
C TRP A 253 24.29 36.28 -27.04
N ASP A 254 24.27 36.54 -28.34
CA ASP A 254 23.17 36.13 -29.23
C ASP A 254 23.22 34.62 -29.54
N VAL A 255 22.25 34.15 -30.33
CA VAL A 255 22.15 32.73 -30.75
C VAL A 255 23.35 32.26 -31.60
N ASN A 256 24.10 33.19 -32.17
CA ASN A 256 25.29 32.95 -32.99
C ASN A 256 26.59 33.11 -32.21
N ASP A 257 26.52 33.28 -30.88
CA ASP A 257 27.65 33.47 -29.98
C ASP A 257 28.41 34.81 -30.15
N ASN A 258 27.76 35.83 -30.73
CA ASN A 258 28.27 37.21 -30.76
C ASN A 258 27.98 37.93 -29.45
N VAL A 259 28.88 38.82 -29.02
CA VAL A 259 28.75 39.56 -27.75
C VAL A 259 27.57 40.54 -27.83
N GLU A 260 26.72 40.51 -26.81
CA GLU A 260 25.58 41.41 -26.65
C GLU A 260 25.74 42.28 -25.41
N SER A 261 25.12 43.46 -25.43
CA SER A 261 25.20 44.44 -24.34
C SER A 261 24.05 44.36 -23.34
N SER A 262 22.98 43.61 -23.66
CA SER A 262 21.78 43.56 -22.83
C SER A 262 21.25 42.14 -22.62
N LEU A 263 20.64 41.93 -21.46
CA LEU A 263 19.96 40.68 -21.11
C LEU A 263 18.75 40.40 -22.04
N ALA A 264 18.12 41.44 -22.58
CA ALA A 264 16.97 41.31 -23.47
C ALA A 264 17.31 40.55 -24.76
N ASN A 265 18.54 40.71 -25.25
CA ASN A 265 19.05 40.06 -26.47
C ASN A 265 19.82 38.75 -26.18
N ASP A 266 20.06 38.43 -24.91
CA ASP A 266 20.83 37.23 -24.54
C ASP A 266 20.05 35.97 -24.90
N ARG A 267 20.60 35.20 -25.84
CA ARG A 267 20.03 33.94 -26.33
C ARG A 267 21.14 32.91 -26.41
N CYS A 268 20.98 31.80 -25.69
CA CYS A 268 21.94 30.70 -25.78
C CYS A 268 21.78 29.93 -27.09
N GLY A 269 22.86 29.80 -27.87
CA GLY A 269 22.93 28.99 -29.08
C GLY A 269 22.83 27.47 -28.87
N LYS A 270 22.68 27.01 -27.61
CA LYS A 270 22.51 25.60 -27.18
C LYS A 270 23.64 24.63 -27.59
N ARG A 271 24.77 25.12 -28.10
CA ARG A 271 25.95 24.32 -28.46
C ARG A 271 26.90 24.19 -27.26
N VAL A 272 27.80 23.19 -27.30
CA VAL A 272 28.87 23.06 -26.30
C VAL A 272 29.75 24.31 -26.29
N SER A 273 30.04 24.89 -27.47
CA SER A 273 30.77 26.17 -27.59
C SER A 273 30.05 27.31 -26.86
N SER A 274 28.74 27.44 -27.03
CA SER A 274 27.92 28.45 -26.35
C SER A 274 27.93 28.30 -24.83
N CYS A 275 28.01 27.06 -24.33
CA CYS A 275 28.13 26.77 -22.91
C CYS A 275 29.52 27.14 -22.38
N LYS A 276 30.59 26.84 -23.15
CA LYS A 276 31.97 27.23 -22.82
C LYS A 276 32.18 28.73 -22.70
N LEU A 277 31.51 29.54 -23.52
CA LEU A 277 31.57 31.00 -23.40
C LEU A 277 31.02 31.52 -22.08
N ARG A 278 30.03 30.82 -21.53
CA ARG A 278 29.29 31.22 -20.33
C ARG A 278 29.92 30.71 -19.04
N PHE A 279 30.36 29.45 -19.04
CA PHE A 279 30.92 28.79 -17.85
C PHE A 279 32.45 28.71 -17.84
N GLY A 280 33.11 29.08 -18.94
CA GLY A 280 34.54 28.91 -19.14
C GLY A 280 34.88 27.62 -19.88
N ALA A 281 35.89 27.68 -20.76
CA ALA A 281 36.20 26.59 -21.70
C ALA A 281 36.69 25.29 -21.04
N ASN A 282 37.30 25.40 -19.84
CA ASN A 282 37.94 24.30 -19.12
C ASN A 282 37.20 23.88 -17.85
N ASN A 283 36.07 24.51 -17.56
CA ASN A 283 35.27 24.19 -16.39
C ASN A 283 34.28 23.07 -16.69
N ALA A 284 33.78 22.42 -15.63
CA ALA A 284 32.67 21.49 -15.75
C ALA A 284 31.46 22.23 -16.35
N LEU A 285 31.04 21.79 -17.54
CA LEU A 285 29.93 22.41 -18.23
C LEU A 285 28.65 21.71 -17.79
N PRO A 286 27.69 22.43 -17.21
CA PRO A 286 26.35 21.91 -17.13
C PRO A 286 25.85 21.93 -18.59
N PHE A 287 25.92 20.79 -19.28
CA PHE A 287 25.44 20.65 -20.65
C PHE A 287 24.37 19.55 -20.73
N GLY A 288 23.15 19.92 -21.10
CA GLY A 288 21.98 19.05 -21.08
C GLY A 288 21.81 18.13 -22.28
N SER A 289 22.92 17.66 -22.85
CA SER A 289 22.95 16.83 -24.06
C SER A 289 24.10 15.83 -23.96
N PHE A 290 24.22 14.90 -24.91
CA PHE A 290 25.17 13.80 -24.87
C PHE A 290 26.21 13.90 -26.01
N PRO A 291 27.23 14.78 -25.93
CA PRO A 291 28.18 15.05 -27.03
C PRO A 291 28.86 13.82 -27.65
N SER A 292 28.97 12.74 -26.89
CA SER A 292 29.58 11.48 -27.33
C SER A 292 28.59 10.51 -27.99
N ALA A 293 27.28 10.72 -27.83
CA ALA A 293 26.26 9.91 -28.47
C ALA A 293 26.25 10.19 -29.98
N GLY A 294 26.69 9.22 -30.77
CA GLY A 294 26.80 9.32 -32.23
C GLY A 294 28.22 9.50 -32.78
N ARG A 295 29.27 9.52 -31.93
CA ARG A 295 30.65 9.35 -32.41
C ARG A 295 30.89 7.85 -32.64
N GLN A 296 30.77 7.40 -33.88
CA GLN A 296 31.43 6.17 -34.30
C GLN A 296 32.94 6.46 -34.32
N ASN A 297 33.72 5.62 -33.63
CA ASN A 297 35.17 5.59 -33.82
C ASN A 297 35.50 5.12 -35.24
#